data_AF-A0A246THN8-F1
#
_entry.id   AF-A0A246THN8-F1
#
_cell.length_a   1.000
_cell.length_b   1.000
_cell.length_c   1.000
_cell.angle_alpha   90.00
_cell.angle_beta   90.00
_cell.angle_gamma   90.00
#
_symmetry.space_group_name_H-M   'P 1'
#
loop_
_entity.id
_entity.type
_entity.pdbx_description
1 polymer ?
#
loop_
_entity_poly.entity_id
_entity_poly.type
_entity_poly.pdbx_seq_one_letter_code
_entity_poly.pdbx_strand_id
1 'polypeptide(L)'
;MTSACSGLGFADRQIVLRQIVDDLRNLREGVPDDAFDQYQALDRLLPMISASIIPISRADDEYWENILMELLDLRAAMIRLRTGAAETSH
;
A
#
# COMPACT_ATOMS: atom_id res chain seq x y z
N MET A 1 21.08 4.57 -1.81
CA MET A 1 20.64 3.51 -2.75
C MET A 1 19.17 3.79 -3.09
N THR A 2 18.89 4.65 -4.06
CA THR A 2 17.53 5.02 -4.48
C THR A 2 17.59 5.44 -5.95
N SER A 3 17.63 4.45 -6.85
CA SER A 3 17.57 4.68 -8.31
C SER A 3 16.95 3.48 -9.05
N ALA A 4 16.40 2.51 -8.32
CA ALA A 4 15.87 1.29 -8.93
C ALA A 4 14.43 1.47 -9.45
N CYS A 5 13.72 2.52 -9.02
CA CYS A 5 12.31 2.74 -9.39
C CYS A 5 12.10 3.83 -10.44
N SER A 6 13.04 4.77 -10.60
CA SER A 6 12.98 5.85 -11.60
C SER A 6 13.00 5.33 -13.04
N GLY A 7 13.66 4.18 -13.27
CA GLY A 7 13.80 3.58 -14.60
C GLY A 7 12.71 2.57 -14.99
N LEU A 8 11.68 2.37 -14.16
CA LEU A 8 10.63 1.39 -14.44
C LEU A 8 9.69 1.89 -15.54
N GLY A 9 9.45 1.05 -16.54
CA GLY A 9 8.44 1.32 -17.56
C GLY A 9 7.02 1.23 -16.99
N PHE A 10 6.05 1.79 -17.71
CA PHE A 10 4.63 1.78 -17.32
C PHE A 10 4.11 0.40 -16.88
N ALA A 11 4.47 -0.67 -17.60
CA ALA A 11 4.03 -2.02 -17.28
C ALA A 11 4.59 -2.51 -15.93
N ASP A 12 5.86 -2.24 -15.66
CA ASP A 12 6.51 -2.61 -14.39
C ASP A 12 5.90 -1.82 -13.23
N ARG A 13 5.66 -0.53 -13.42
CA ARG A 13 4.97 0.32 -12.44
C ARG A 13 3.58 -0.23 -12.07
N GLN A 14 2.81 -0.67 -13.08
CA GLN A 14 1.51 -1.30 -12.83
C GLN A 14 1.63 -2.61 -12.03
N ILE A 15 2.61 -3.44 -12.35
CA ILE A 15 2.83 -4.71 -11.65
C ILE A 15 3.15 -4.44 -10.18
N VAL A 16 4.08 -3.51 -9.92
CA VAL A 16 4.48 -3.11 -8.57
C VAL A 16 3.28 -2.58 -7.78
N LEU A 17 2.48 -1.68 -8.37
CA LEU A 17 1.29 -1.14 -7.68
C LEU A 17 0.26 -2.22 -7.37
N ARG A 18 0.00 -3.16 -8.28
CA ARG A 18 -0.93 -4.28 -8.03
C ARG A 18 -0.44 -5.13 -6.86
N GLN A 19 0.84 -5.49 -6.85
CA GLN A 19 1.43 -6.26 -5.76
C GLN A 19 1.31 -5.55 -4.41
N ILE A 20 1.58 -4.25 -4.35
CA ILE A 20 1.43 -3.48 -3.11
C ILE A 20 -0.03 -3.42 -2.66
N VAL A 21 -0.96 -3.15 -3.57
CA VAL A 21 -2.40 -3.12 -3.25
C VAL A 21 -2.90 -4.47 -2.75
N ASP A 22 -2.48 -5.57 -3.39
CA ASP A 22 -2.85 -6.92 -2.98
C ASP A 22 -2.28 -7.26 -1.60
N ASP A 23 -1.03 -6.87 -1.32
CA ASP A 23 -0.42 -7.00 0.01
C ASP A 23 -1.22 -6.23 1.08
N LEU A 24 -1.60 -4.98 0.80
CA LEU A 24 -2.38 -4.18 1.74
C LEU A 24 -3.77 -4.79 2.02
N ARG A 25 -4.43 -5.36 1.00
CA ARG A 25 -5.69 -6.09 1.17
C ARG A 25 -5.52 -7.32 2.04
N ASN A 26 -4.50 -8.13 1.76
CA ASN A 26 -4.20 -9.32 2.56
C ASN A 26 -3.92 -8.97 4.03
N LEU A 27 -3.25 -7.84 4.28
CA LEU A 27 -3.02 -7.35 5.63
C LEU A 27 -4.31 -6.89 6.32
N ARG A 28 -5.27 -6.30 5.59
CA ARG A 28 -6.58 -5.90 6.13
C ARG A 28 -7.49 -7.09 6.45
N GLU A 29 -7.58 -8.06 5.55
CA GLU A 29 -8.44 -9.26 5.71
C GLU A 29 -8.03 -10.10 6.93
N GLY A 30 -6.76 -10.04 7.33
CA GLY A 30 -6.24 -10.76 8.49
C GLY A 30 -6.52 -10.09 9.85
N VAL A 31 -7.29 -8.99 9.89
CA VAL A 31 -7.54 -8.22 11.11
C VAL A 31 -9.04 -8.25 11.45
N PRO A 32 -9.42 -8.57 12.69
CA PRO A 32 -10.81 -8.56 13.11
C PRO A 32 -11.42 -7.15 13.07
N ASP A 33 -12.72 -7.08 12.75
CA ASP A 33 -13.44 -5.83 12.49
C ASP A 33 -13.63 -4.94 13.74
N ASP A 34 -13.21 -5.41 14.90
CA ASP A 34 -13.23 -4.70 16.18
C ASP A 34 -12.08 -3.68 16.34
N ALA A 35 -11.10 -3.66 15.42
CA ALA A 35 -10.13 -2.58 15.29
C ALA A 35 -10.74 -1.37 14.54
N PHE A 36 -11.76 -0.75 15.15
CA PHE A 36 -12.81 -0.01 14.46
C PHE A 36 -12.41 1.23 13.61
N ASP A 37 -11.36 1.98 13.96
CA ASP A 37 -11.14 3.31 13.33
C ASP A 37 -10.04 3.34 12.26
N GLN A 38 -8.89 2.69 12.51
CA GLN A 38 -7.74 2.73 11.59
C GLN A 38 -8.00 1.94 10.31
N TYR A 39 -8.75 0.85 10.42
CA TYR A 39 -9.06 -0.01 9.28
C TYR A 39 -10.21 0.52 8.42
N GLN A 40 -11.12 1.33 8.98
CA GLN A 40 -12.19 1.97 8.19
C GLN A 40 -11.64 3.00 7.20
N ALA A 41 -10.61 3.77 7.59
CA ALA A 41 -9.93 4.68 6.66
C ALA A 41 -9.27 3.91 5.51
N LEU A 42 -8.65 2.77 5.83
CA LEU A 42 -8.02 1.90 4.84
C LEU A 42 -9.04 1.26 3.89
N ASP A 43 -10.19 0.82 4.39
CA ASP A 43 -11.28 0.24 3.59
C ASP A 43 -11.81 1.22 2.54
N ARG A 44 -11.70 2.53 2.80
CA ARG A 44 -12.02 3.59 1.82
C ARG A 44 -10.86 3.87 0.87
N LEU A 45 -9.62 3.85 1.37
CA LEU A 45 -8.43 4.17 0.57
C LEU A 45 -8.07 3.09 -0.43
N LEU A 46 -8.17 1.81 -0.08
CA LEU A 46 -7.77 0.70 -0.95
C LEU A 46 -8.51 0.68 -2.30
N PRO A 47 -9.85 0.85 -2.36
CA PRO A 47 -10.55 0.99 -3.63
C PRO A 47 -10.09 2.20 -4.45
N MET A 48 -9.81 3.33 -3.81
CA MET A 48 -9.33 4.54 -4.50
C MET A 48 -7.94 4.33 -5.12
N ILE A 49 -7.01 3.73 -4.37
CA ILE A 49 -5.66 3.39 -4.86
C ILE A 49 -5.78 2.39 -6.02
N SER A 50 -6.64 1.37 -5.87
CA SER A 50 -6.89 0.36 -6.91
C SER A 50 -7.39 0.97 -8.21
N ALA A 51 -8.35 1.89 -8.13
CA ALA A 51 -8.86 2.63 -9.29
C ALA A 51 -7.80 3.55 -9.91
N SER A 52 -6.82 3.98 -9.11
CA SER A 52 -5.76 4.90 -9.51
C SER A 52 -4.49 4.21 -10.04
N ILE A 53 -4.45 2.88 -10.13
CA ILE A 53 -3.25 2.15 -10.60
C ILE A 53 -2.76 2.64 -11.98
N ILE A 54 -3.69 2.77 -12.93
CA ILE A 54 -3.36 3.23 -14.29
C ILE A 54 -2.83 4.66 -14.31
N PRO A 55 -3.52 5.67 -13.72
CA PRO A 55 -2.99 7.04 -13.72
C PRO A 55 -1.67 7.17 -12.92
N ILE A 56 -1.52 6.48 -11.78
CA ILE A 56 -0.26 6.51 -11.00
C ILE A 56 0.89 5.93 -11.82
N SER A 57 0.66 4.84 -12.56
CA SER A 57 1.71 4.23 -13.39
C SER A 57 2.16 5.10 -14.57
N ARG A 58 1.36 6.12 -14.93
CA ARG A 58 1.67 7.11 -15.98
C ARG A 58 2.23 8.42 -15.42
N ALA A 59 2.28 8.57 -14.09
CA ALA A 59 2.86 9.74 -13.48
C ALA A 59 4.33 9.89 -13.92
N ASP A 60 4.83 11.12 -13.93
CA ASP A 60 6.26 11.34 -14.07
C ASP A 60 7.04 10.68 -12.92
N ASP A 61 8.36 10.61 -13.07
CA ASP A 61 9.21 9.84 -12.17
C ASP A 61 9.17 10.39 -10.74
N GLU A 62 9.03 11.71 -10.56
CA GLU A 62 8.96 12.34 -9.24
C GLU A 62 7.66 11.97 -8.52
N TYR A 63 6.50 12.14 -9.17
CA TYR A 63 5.23 11.74 -8.58
C TYR A 63 5.13 10.23 -8.38
N TRP A 64 5.67 9.45 -9.32
CA TRP A 64 5.76 8.00 -9.19
C TRP A 64 6.53 7.59 -7.93
N GLU A 65 7.74 8.14 -7.73
CA GLU A 65 8.57 7.83 -6.57
C GLU A 65 7.91 8.24 -5.26
N ASN A 66 7.34 9.44 -5.21
CA ASN A 66 6.65 9.93 -4.02
C ASN A 66 5.47 9.03 -3.65
N ILE A 67 4.61 8.69 -4.62
CA ILE A 67 3.46 7.81 -4.37
C ILE A 67 3.92 6.40 -3.98
N LEU A 68 4.97 5.88 -4.61
CA LEU A 68 5.51 4.56 -4.28
C LEU A 68 6.01 4.52 -2.83
N MET A 69 6.74 5.55 -2.40
CA MET A 69 7.25 5.66 -1.03
C MET A 69 6.10 5.69 0.00
N GLU A 70 5.09 6.52 -0.22
CA GLU A 70 3.90 6.61 0.66
C GLU A 70 3.17 5.27 0.77
N LEU A 71 3.04 4.53 -0.34
CA LEU A 71 2.40 3.21 -0.34
C LEU A 71 3.25 2.15 0.39
N LEU A 72 4.58 2.22 0.28
CA LEU A 72 5.48 1.34 1.02
C LEU A 72 5.46 1.64 2.52
N ASP A 73 5.39 2.91 2.91
CA ASP A 73 5.26 3.33 4.30
C ASP A 73 3.92 2.89 4.90
N LEU A 74 2.82 3.01 4.14
CA LEU A 74 1.52 2.47 4.54
C LEU A 74 1.59 0.96 4.77
N ARG A 75 2.23 0.20 3.87
CA ARG A 75 2.42 -1.25 4.02
C ARG A 75 3.22 -1.58 5.28
N ALA A 76 4.30 -0.85 5.54
CA ALA A 76 5.10 -1.04 6.74
C ALA A 76 4.31 -0.73 8.03
N ALA A 77 3.51 0.34 8.02
CA ALA A 77 2.63 0.70 9.14
C ALA A 77 1.60 -0.40 9.43
N MET A 78 0.95 -0.94 8.39
CA MET A 78 0.01 -2.04 8.53
C MET A 78 0.64 -3.32 9.07
N ILE A 79 1.84 -3.68 8.61
CA ILE A 79 2.58 -4.83 9.15
C ILE A 79 2.82 -4.63 10.65
N ARG A 80 3.25 -3.44 11.07
CA ARG A 80 3.50 -3.12 12.48
C ARG A 80 2.23 -3.17 13.33
N LEU A 81 1.11 -2.68 12.80
CA LEU A 81 -0.18 -2.76 13.48
C LEU A 81 -0.61 -4.22 13.69
N ARG A 82 -0.42 -5.07 12.66
CA ARG A 82 -0.70 -6.51 12.77
C ARG A 82 0.20 -7.21 13.80
N THR A 83 1.49 -6.90 13.81
CA THR A 83 2.42 -7.51 14.79
C THR A 83 2.19 -6.99 16.21
N GLY A 84 1.91 -5.70 16.39
CA GLY A 84 1.63 -5.11 17.70
C GLY A 84 0.28 -5.55 18.30
N ALA A 85 -0.73 -5.82 17.46
CA ALA A 85 -1.98 -6.43 17.90
C ALA A 85 -1.78 -7.88 18.40
N ALA A 86 -0.84 -8.63 17.80
CA ALA A 86 -0.53 -9.99 18.24
C ALA A 86 0.16 -10.04 19.62
N GLU A 87 0.89 -9.00 20.01
CA GLU A 87 1.57 -8.92 21.32
C GLU A 87 0.64 -8.51 22.46
N THR A 88 -0.51 -7.90 22.17
CA THR A 88 -1.47 -7.39 23.17
C THR A 88 -2.62 -8.35 23.48
N SER A 89 -2.76 -9.44 22.74
CA SER A 89 -3.66 -10.55 23.07
C SER A 89 -2.94 -11.53 24.01
N HIS A 90 -2.87 -11.23 25.30
CA HIS A 90 -2.30 -12.13 26.29
C HIS A 90 -3.08 -12.20 27.60
#